data_AF-A0A4Y2BNS3-F1
#
_entry.id   AF-A0A4Y2BNS3-F1
#
_cell.length_a   1.000
_cell.length_b   1.000
_cell.length_c   1.000
_cell.angle_alpha   90.00
_cell.angle_beta   90.00
_cell.angle_gamma   90.00
#
_symmetry.space_group_name_H-M   'P 1'
#
loop_
_entity.id
_entity.type
_entity.pdbx_description
1 polymer ?
#
loop_
_entity_poly.entity_id
_entity_poly.type
_entity_poly.pdbx_seq_one_letter_code
_entity_poly.pdbx_strand_id
1 'polypeptide(L)'
;MFRQILIDPSQRDLLRILWKTKEEEEPVAYRLKTVTYGTKCAPFLATRVLRQLAMDEAKNSPLASEIVLLDVYLDDIVTRSQDLGTAKVLKIN
;
A
#
# COMPACT_ATOMS: atom_id res chain seq x y z
N MET A 1 1.63 -1.24 2.15
CA MET A 1 0.50 -1.21 1.20
C MET A 1 0.94 -1.40 -0.25
N PHE A 2 1.52 -0.39 -0.93
CA PHE A 2 1.82 -0.42 -2.37
C PHE A 2 2.63 -1.65 -2.84
N ARG A 3 3.73 -1.97 -2.14
CA ARG A 3 4.63 -3.07 -2.51
C ARG A 3 4.04 -4.48 -2.36
N GLN A 4 2.82 -4.61 -1.83
CA GLN A 4 2.09 -5.88 -1.75
C GLN A 4 1.27 -6.16 -3.02
N ILE A 5 1.26 -5.24 -3.99
CA ILE A 5 0.50 -5.34 -5.23
C ILE A 5 1.48 -5.57 -6.39
N LEU A 6 1.37 -6.71 -7.05
CA LEU A 6 2.19 -7.05 -8.21
C LEU A 6 1.74 -6.26 -9.45
N ILE A 7 2.71 -5.77 -10.20
CA ILE A 7 2.49 -5.20 -11.53
C ILE A 7 2.43 -6.34 -12.54
N ASP A 8 1.48 -6.25 -13.46
CA ASP A 8 1.35 -7.16 -14.58
C ASP A 8 2.69 -7.29 -15.32
N PRO A 9 3.18 -8.51 -15.61
CA PRO A 9 4.46 -8.72 -16.27
C PRO A 9 4.65 -7.90 -17.56
N SER A 10 3.58 -7.67 -18.34
CA SER A 10 3.63 -6.88 -19.58
C SER A 10 3.88 -5.39 -19.35
N GLN A 11 3.54 -4.87 -18.17
CA GLN A 11 3.67 -3.45 -17.82
C GLN A 11 4.97 -3.13 -17.08
N ARG A 12 5.73 -4.13 -16.62
CA ARG A 12 6.94 -3.91 -15.80
C ARG A 12 8.04 -3.13 -16.52
N ASP A 13 8.06 -3.16 -17.85
CA ASP A 13 9.05 -2.40 -18.61
C ASP A 13 8.81 -0.88 -18.53
N LEU A 14 7.56 -0.46 -18.30
CA LEU A 14 7.18 0.95 -18.08
C LEU A 14 7.69 1.48 -16.73
N LEU A 15 8.09 0.60 -15.81
CA LEU A 15 8.60 0.92 -14.48
C LEU A 15 10.09 0.60 -14.35
N ARG A 16 10.84 0.80 -15.44
CA ARG A 16 12.28 0.61 -15.47
C ARG A 16 12.99 1.77 -14.75
N ILE A 17 13.97 1.45 -13.93
CA ILE A 17 14.88 2.41 -13.31
C ILE A 17 16.32 2.06 -13.63
N LEU A 18 17.19 3.07 -13.61
CA LEU A 18 18.63 2.89 -13.61
C LEU A 18 19.14 3.10 -12.18
N TRP A 19 20.03 2.23 -11.72
CA TRP A 19 20.63 2.34 -10.39
C TRP A 19 22.12 2.05 -10.45
N LYS A 20 22.90 2.88 -9.78
CA LYS A 20 24.34 2.68 -9.53
C LYS A 20 24.62 2.87 -8.04
N THR A 21 25.50 2.05 -7.47
CA THR A 21 25.82 2.14 -6.04
C THR A 21 26.95 3.13 -5.79
N LYS A 22 27.93 3.13 -6.70
CA LYS A 22 29.05 4.08 -6.71
C LYS A 22 29.03 4.92 -7.98
N GLU A 23 29.73 6.05 -7.96
CA GLU A 23 29.69 6.99 -9.07
C GLU A 23 30.40 6.44 -10.32
N GLU A 24 31.44 5.64 -10.10
CA GLU A 24 32.31 5.04 -11.10
C GLU A 24 31.75 3.75 -11.72
N GLU A 25 30.66 3.22 -11.17
CA GLU A 25 30.00 2.01 -11.67
C GLU A 25 29.04 2.35 -12.83
N GLU A 26 29.02 1.48 -13.84
CA GLU A 26 28.00 1.54 -14.89
C GLU A 26 26.61 1.29 -14.30
N PRO A 27 25.60 2.11 -14.67
CA PRO A 27 24.25 1.96 -14.14
C PRO A 27 23.59 0.67 -14.61
N VAL A 28 22.97 -0.05 -13.68
CA VAL A 28 22.23 -1.28 -13.95
C VAL A 28 20.74 -0.97 -14.09
N ALA A 29 20.11 -1.54 -15.12
CA ALA A 29 18.68 -1.41 -15.34
C ALA A 29 17.87 -2.43 -14.52
N TYR A 30 16.93 -1.94 -13.73
CA TYR A 30 15.98 -2.75 -12.95
C TYR A 30 14.56 -2.53 -13.43
N ARG A 31 13.72 -3.56 -13.29
CA ARG A 31 12.27 -3.47 -13.51
C ARG A 31 11.56 -3.66 -12.19
N LEU A 32 10.82 -2.65 -11.76
CA LEU A 32 10.04 -2.76 -10.53
C LEU A 32 8.88 -3.74 -10.72
N LYS A 33 8.70 -4.65 -9.76
CA LYS A 33 7.70 -5.73 -9.85
C LYS A 33 6.38 -5.39 -9.17
N THR A 34 6.35 -4.35 -8.36
CA THR A 34 5.21 -3.98 -7.53
C THR A 34 4.86 -2.53 -7.72
N VAL A 35 3.63 -2.17 -7.35
CA VAL A 35 3.20 -0.76 -7.34
C VAL A 35 4.17 0.02 -6.45
N THR A 36 4.72 1.11 -6.99
CA THR A 36 5.63 2.01 -6.27
C THR A 36 5.09 3.43 -6.27
N TYR A 37 5.60 4.22 -5.33
CA TYR A 37 5.39 5.67 -5.27
C TYR A 37 5.83 6.35 -6.57
N GLY A 38 5.21 7.49 -6.88
CA GLY A 38 5.57 8.31 -8.05
C GLY A 38 4.80 7.99 -9.33
N THR A 39 4.05 6.90 -9.39
CA THR A 39 3.12 6.65 -10.50
C THR A 39 1.74 7.25 -10.20
N LYS A 40 1.11 7.86 -11.21
CA LYS A 40 -0.20 8.54 -11.05
C LYS A 40 -1.30 7.59 -10.54
N CYS A 41 -1.24 6.31 -10.89
CA CYS A 41 -2.23 5.31 -10.51
C CYS A 41 -1.96 4.65 -9.15
N ALA A 42 -0.76 4.76 -8.57
CA ALA A 42 -0.41 4.05 -7.34
C ALA A 42 -1.37 4.29 -6.17
N PRO A 43 -1.76 5.55 -5.85
CA PRO A 43 -2.74 5.82 -4.80
C PRO A 43 -4.05 5.08 -4.99
N PHE A 44 -4.62 5.18 -6.19
CA PHE A 44 -5.89 4.55 -6.52
C PHE A 44 -5.83 3.03 -6.39
N LEU A 45 -4.80 2.41 -6.97
CA LEU A 45 -4.64 0.95 -6.94
C LEU A 45 -4.53 0.44 -5.49
N ALA A 46 -3.75 1.14 -4.68
CA ALA A 46 -3.52 0.74 -3.29
C ALA A 46 -4.76 0.91 -2.41
N THR A 47 -5.45 2.06 -2.51
CA THR A 47 -6.70 2.29 -1.79
C THR A 47 -7.79 1.32 -2.26
N ARG A 48 -7.89 1.01 -3.56
CA ARG A 48 -8.90 0.07 -4.08
C ARG A 48 -8.69 -1.34 -3.52
N VAL A 49 -7.44 -1.79 -3.40
CA VAL A 49 -7.09 -3.09 -2.79
C VAL A 49 -7.43 -3.11 -1.31
N LEU A 50 -7.04 -2.09 -0.54
CA LEU A 50 -7.41 -2.00 0.89
C LEU A 50 -8.93 -2.03 1.09
N ARG A 51 -9.68 -1.28 0.28
CA ARG A 51 -11.15 -1.28 0.35
C ARG A 51 -11.74 -2.66 0.04
N GLN A 52 -11.18 -3.39 -0.92
CA GLN A 52 -11.65 -4.74 -1.21
C GLN A 52 -11.38 -5.67 -0.02
N LEU A 53 -10.17 -5.64 0.53
CA LEU A 53 -9.80 -6.44 1.69
C LEU A 53 -10.71 -6.17 2.89
N ALA A 54 -11.05 -4.90 3.15
CA ALA A 54 -11.99 -4.54 4.20
C ALA A 54 -13.41 -5.08 3.96
N MET A 55 -13.87 -5.10 2.70
CA MET A 55 -15.17 -5.70 2.37
C MET A 55 -15.15 -7.22 2.56
N ASP A 56 -14.09 -7.88 2.13
CA ASP A 56 -13.94 -9.34 2.20
C ASP A 56 -13.80 -9.81 3.65
N GLU A 57 -13.08 -9.07 4.49
CA GLU A 57 -12.79 -9.39 5.89
C GLU A 57 -13.79 -8.78 6.89
N ALA A 58 -14.87 -8.14 6.42
CA ALA A 58 -15.86 -7.47 7.27
C ALA A 58 -16.46 -8.38 8.37
N LYS A 59 -16.56 -9.69 8.10
CA LYS A 59 -17.06 -10.67 9.08
C LYS A 59 -16.01 -11.05 10.12
N ASN A 60 -14.75 -11.15 9.71
CA ASN A 60 -13.65 -11.62 10.56
C ASN A 60 -13.04 -10.48 11.39
N SER A 61 -13.11 -9.25 10.89
CA SER A 61 -12.51 -8.07 11.51
C SER A 61 -13.40 -6.83 11.27
N PRO A 62 -14.61 -6.80 11.85
CA PRO A 62 -15.60 -5.75 11.56
C PRO A 62 -15.10 -4.34 11.88
N LEU A 63 -14.47 -4.16 13.04
CA LEU A 63 -13.96 -2.86 13.48
C LEU A 63 -12.82 -2.36 12.57
N ALA A 64 -11.85 -3.22 12.22
CA ALA A 64 -10.77 -2.85 11.32
C ALA A 64 -11.29 -2.54 9.91
N SER A 65 -12.30 -3.29 9.46
CA SER A 65 -12.92 -3.11 8.15
C SER A 65 -13.64 -1.76 8.05
N GLU A 66 -14.40 -1.39 9.09
CA GLU A 66 -15.05 -0.07 9.17
C GLU A 66 -14.01 1.06 9.07
N ILE A 67 -12.94 0.99 9.86
CA ILE A 67 -11.85 1.98 9.87
C ILE A 67 -11.18 2.08 8.49
N VAL A 68 -10.85 0.95 7.86
CA VAL A 68 -10.22 0.97 6.54
C VAL A 68 -11.16 1.58 5.47
N LEU A 69 -12.47 1.44 5.62
CA LEU A 69 -13.44 1.97 4.69
C LEU A 69 -13.71 3.48 4.86
N LEU A 70 -13.52 4.01 6.07
CA LEU A 70 -13.90 5.38 6.44
C LEU A 70 -12.71 6.32 6.74
N ASP A 71 -11.63 5.79 7.30
CA ASP A 71 -10.55 6.57 7.94
C ASP A 71 -9.19 6.47 7.21
N VAL A 72 -9.15 5.82 6.03
CA VAL A 72 -7.94 5.76 5.19
C VAL A 72 -7.84 7.01 4.32
N TYR A 73 -6.70 7.68 4.39
CA TYR A 73 -6.30 8.70 3.43
C TYR A 73 -4.94 8.36 2.82
N LEU A 74 -4.95 7.97 1.54
CA LEU A 74 -3.76 7.52 0.82
C LEU A 74 -3.05 6.37 1.55
N ASP A 75 -1.90 6.65 2.16
CA ASP A 75 -1.07 5.72 2.92
C ASP A 75 -1.22 5.83 4.44
N ASP A 76 -1.98 6.82 4.92
CA ASP A 76 -2.26 7.01 6.34
C ASP A 76 -3.64 6.46 6.74
N ILE A 77 -3.72 5.93 7.95
CA ILE A 77 -4.98 5.59 8.62
C ILE A 77 -5.03 6.40 9.91
N VAL A 78 -5.97 7.34 9.98
CA VAL A 78 -6.13 8.20 11.15
C VAL A 78 -7.51 7.99 11.72
N THR A 79 -7.58 7.18 12.77
CA THR A 79 -8.83 6.82 13.45
C THR A 79 -8.80 7.27 14.91
N ARG A 80 -9.97 7.24 15.55
CA ARG A 80 -10.14 7.61 16.96
C ARG A 80 -10.92 6.55 17.71
N SER A 81 -10.69 6.48 19.00
CA SER A 81 -11.41 5.59 19.93
C SER A 81 -11.85 6.38 21.15
N GLN A 82 -12.92 5.93 21.81
CA GLN A 82 -13.44 6.53 23.04
C GLN A 82 -12.71 6.04 24.30
N ASP A 83 -12.03 4.89 24.22
CA ASP A 83 -11.28 4.32 25.33
C ASP A 83 -9.92 3.76 24.88
N LEU A 84 -9.00 3.65 25.85
CA LEU A 84 -7.63 3.19 25.63
C LEU A 84 -7.56 1.69 25.28
N GLY A 85 -8.50 0.88 25.75
CA GLY A 85 -8.53 -0.56 25.46
C GLY A 85 -8.78 -0.80 23.98
N THR A 86 -9.85 -0.21 23.45
CA THR A 86 -10.19 -0.27 22.02
C THR A 86 -9.09 0.36 21.16
N ALA A 87 -8.52 1.50 21.58
CA ALA A 87 -7.42 2.14 20.87
C ALA A 87 -6.18 1.23 20.77
N LYS A 88 -5.88 0.45 21.82
CA LYS A 88 -4.76 -0.51 21.83
C LYS A 88 -5.00 -1.69 20.90
N VAL A 89 -6.23 -2.18 20.77
CA VAL A 89 -6.58 -3.26 19.84
C VAL A 89 -6.40 -2.81 18.38
N LEU A 90 -6.70 -1.54 18.10
CA LEU A 90 -6.57 -0.94 16.77
C LEU A 90 -5.13 -0.57 16.40
N LYS A 91 -4.24 -0.48 17.39
CA LYS A 91 -2.84 -0.18 17.16
C LYS A 91 -2.14 -1.42 16.59
N ILE A 92 -1.78 -1.35 15.32
CA ILE A 92 -0.91 -2.35 14.69
C ILE A 92 0.51 -2.15 15.26
N ASN A 93 1.13 -3.21 15.76
CA ASN A 93 2.49 -3.20 16.33
C ASN A 93 3.58 -2.95 15.28
#